data_AF-A0A7S3GSC7-F1
#
_entry.id   AF-A0A7S3GSC7-F1
#
_cell.length_a   1.000
_cell.length_b   1.000
_cell.length_c   1.000
_cell.angle_alpha   90.00
_cell.angle_beta   90.00
_cell.angle_gamma   90.00
#
_symmetry.space_group_name_H-M   'P 1'
#
loop_
_entity.id
_entity.type
_entity.pdbx_description
1 polymer ?
#
loop_
_entity_poly.entity_id
_entity_poly.type
_entity_poly.pdbx_seq_one_letter_code
_entity_poly.pdbx_strand_id
1 'polypeptide(L)'
;GLKLRVLCPKQGIQMRREEWKEYLRPISKSMGVDPNSLVIVAEQRAQLKTGRMLGLFTLNPGIKLQERYQYRLTNDLLVRESNTYGDPRYVDANGTDQAVQEVTRNLAAVLYGLQDDPIRRFAGPLDPEEVRAILEKHGA
;
A
#
# COMPACT_ATOMS: atom_id res chain seq x y z
N GLY A 1 -12.13 -3.47 12.49
CA GLY A 1 -12.15 -3.97 11.10
C GLY A 1 -10.79 -3.76 10.46
N LEU A 2 -10.51 -4.48 9.38
CA LEU A 2 -9.34 -4.24 8.53
C LEU A 2 -9.46 -2.83 7.95
N LYS A 3 -8.36 -2.09 7.89
CA LYS A 3 -8.33 -0.72 7.36
C LYS A 3 -7.22 -0.60 6.34
N LEU A 4 -7.53 -0.05 5.17
CA LEU A 4 -6.55 0.39 4.18
C LEU A 4 -6.57 1.91 4.14
N ARG A 5 -5.39 2.54 4.22
CA ARG A 5 -5.24 4.00 4.26
C ARG A 5 -4.20 4.43 3.23
N VAL A 6 -4.49 5.50 2.51
CA VAL A 6 -3.55 6.13 1.58
C VAL A 6 -3.15 7.48 2.15
N LEU A 7 -1.84 7.72 2.23
CA LEU A 7 -1.25 9.00 2.65
C LEU A 7 -0.45 9.56 1.49
N CYS A 8 -0.68 10.82 1.15
CA CYS A 8 0.00 11.51 0.05
C CYS A 8 0.87 12.66 0.59
N PRO A 9 2.01 12.38 1.24
CA PRO A 9 2.85 13.42 1.80
C PRO A 9 3.56 14.28 0.73
N LYS A 10 4.06 15.43 1.18
CA LYS A 10 5.02 16.24 0.41
C LYS A 10 6.32 15.46 0.16
N GLN A 11 6.96 15.72 -0.97
CA GLN A 11 8.21 15.10 -1.36
C GLN A 11 9.33 15.27 -0.30
N GLY A 12 10.06 14.20 -0.05
CA GLY A 12 11.22 14.15 0.84
C GLY A 12 10.88 14.27 2.33
N ILE A 13 9.61 14.23 2.73
CA ILE A 13 9.26 14.33 4.15
C ILE A 13 9.59 13.03 4.88
N GLN A 14 9.48 11.86 4.23
CA GLN A 14 9.81 10.58 4.85
C GLN A 14 11.29 10.49 5.25
N MET A 15 12.16 11.21 4.53
CA MET A 15 13.59 11.29 4.83
C MET A 15 13.89 12.18 6.05
N ARG A 16 12.93 13.00 6.49
CA ARG A 16 13.08 13.99 7.56
C ARG A 16 12.28 13.55 8.78
N ARG A 17 12.93 12.78 9.66
CA ARG A 17 12.28 12.06 10.77
C ARG A 17 11.32 12.90 11.62
N GLU A 18 11.73 14.09 12.03
CA GLU A 18 10.90 14.96 12.88
C GLU A 18 9.70 15.51 12.09
N GLU A 19 9.90 15.99 10.86
CA GLU A 19 8.81 16.46 10.00
C GLU A 19 7.82 15.33 9.67
N TRP A 20 8.31 14.12 9.44
CA TRP A 20 7.47 12.95 9.21
C TRP A 20 6.61 12.62 10.42
N LYS A 21 7.19 12.69 11.62
CA LYS A 21 6.48 12.46 12.88
C LYS A 21 5.42 13.53 13.12
N GLU A 22 5.72 14.79 12.85
CA GLU A 22 4.78 15.89 12.94
C GLU A 22 3.63 15.77 11.94
N TYR A 23 3.92 15.34 10.71
CA TYR A 23 2.92 15.05 9.68
C TYR A 23 2.00 13.90 10.09
N LEU A 24 2.55 12.79 10.58
CA LEU A 24 1.76 11.61 10.94
C LEU A 24 0.92 11.80 12.20
N ARG A 25 1.36 12.58 13.20
CA ARG A 25 0.66 12.72 14.50
C ARG A 25 -0.83 13.11 14.37
N PRO A 26 -1.22 14.19 13.66
CA PRO A 26 -2.63 14.55 13.50
C PRO A 26 -3.40 13.57 12.60
N ILE A 27 -2.72 12.97 11.61
CA ILE A 27 -3.30 12.01 10.67
C ILE A 27 -3.67 10.71 11.38
N SER A 28 -2.76 10.15 12.17
CA SER A 28 -3.01 8.89 12.88
C SER A 28 -4.19 9.02 13.84
N LYS A 29 -4.32 10.18 14.50
CA LYS A 29 -5.45 10.47 15.39
C LYS A 29 -6.77 10.61 14.63
N SER A 30 -6.79 11.35 13.52
CA SER A 30 -8.02 11.63 12.76
C SER A 30 -8.50 10.45 11.91
N MET A 31 -7.58 9.75 11.23
CA MET A 31 -7.91 8.64 10.33
C MET A 31 -7.96 7.28 11.05
N GLY A 32 -7.64 7.26 12.35
CA GLY A 32 -7.59 6.05 13.16
C GLY A 32 -6.61 5.03 12.60
N VAL A 33 -5.43 5.50 12.19
CA VAL A 33 -4.31 4.64 11.78
C VAL A 33 -3.84 3.91 13.03
N ASP A 34 -4.06 2.60 13.03
CA ASP A 34 -3.84 1.73 14.18
C ASP A 34 -3.04 0.48 13.75
N PRO A 35 -2.64 -0.38 14.69
CA PRO A 35 -1.90 -1.60 14.34
C PRO A 35 -2.64 -2.59 13.42
N ASN A 36 -3.94 -2.40 13.13
CA ASN A 36 -4.72 -3.22 12.20
C ASN A 36 -4.85 -2.57 10.80
N SER A 37 -4.14 -1.46 10.56
CA SER A 37 -4.22 -0.70 9.33
C SER A 37 -3.06 -1.04 8.40
N LEU A 38 -3.32 -1.25 7.11
CA LEU A 38 -2.31 -1.18 6.05
C LEU A 38 -2.26 0.26 5.55
N VAL A 39 -1.07 0.85 5.53
CA VAL A 39 -0.85 2.23 5.09
C VAL A 39 -0.03 2.24 3.80
N ILE A 40 -0.62 2.76 2.74
CA ILE A 40 0.04 3.10 1.49
C ILE A 40 0.54 4.54 1.63
N VAL A 41 1.85 4.75 1.53
CA VAL A 41 2.42 6.10 1.45
C VAL A 41 2.80 6.37 0.01
N ALA A 42 2.04 7.25 -0.65
CA ALA A 42 2.26 7.70 -2.01
C ALA A 42 3.02 9.03 -1.98
N GLU A 43 4.35 8.96 -1.98
CA GLU A 43 5.21 10.14 -1.94
C GLU A 43 5.71 10.44 -3.35
N GLN A 44 5.64 11.71 -3.78
CA GLN A 44 6.19 12.11 -5.07
C GLN A 44 7.63 11.62 -5.22
N ARG A 45 7.94 11.08 -6.41
CA ARG A 45 9.23 10.47 -6.73
C ARG A 45 10.37 11.38 -6.33
N ALA A 46 11.29 10.88 -5.52
CA ALA A 46 12.55 11.55 -5.22
C ALA A 46 13.69 10.77 -5.87
N GLN A 47 14.60 11.49 -6.52
CA GLN A 47 15.84 10.90 -7.00
C GLN A 47 16.84 10.84 -5.84
N LEU A 48 17.38 9.66 -5.56
CA LEU A 48 18.47 9.54 -4.61
C LEU A 48 19.74 10.20 -5.17
N LYS A 49 20.67 10.58 -4.29
CA LYS A 49 22.00 11.07 -4.68
C LYS A 49 22.77 10.11 -5.61
N THR A 50 22.39 8.82 -5.61
CA THR A 50 22.93 7.76 -6.47
C THR A 50 22.34 7.76 -7.88
N GLY A 51 21.42 8.67 -8.21
CA GLY A 51 20.71 8.71 -9.49
C GLY A 51 19.53 7.76 -9.59
N ARG A 52 19.36 6.83 -8.64
CA ARG A 52 18.23 5.89 -8.60
C ARG A 52 16.93 6.64 -8.29
N MET A 53 15.93 6.48 -9.17
CA MET A 53 14.57 6.93 -8.90
C MET A 53 13.91 6.00 -7.88
N LEU A 54 13.33 6.58 -6.82
CA LEU A 54 12.48 5.85 -5.89
C LEU A 54 11.12 5.57 -6.53
N GLY A 55 10.55 4.42 -6.19
CA GLY A 55 9.16 4.11 -6.54
C GLY A 55 8.20 5.04 -5.80
N LEU A 56 6.97 5.14 -6.32
CA LEU A 56 5.93 6.01 -5.78
C LEU A 56 5.42 5.56 -4.40
N PHE A 57 5.46 4.26 -4.11
CA PHE A 57 4.78 3.68 -2.95
C PHE A 57 5.71 3.06 -1.93
N THR A 58 5.50 3.42 -0.66
CA THR A 58 5.93 2.63 0.50
C THR A 58 4.71 1.98 1.15
N LEU A 59 4.69 0.65 1.25
CA LEU A 59 3.60 -0.10 1.87
C LEU A 59 3.95 -0.52 3.29
N ASN A 60 3.20 -0.02 4.27
CA ASN A 60 3.45 -0.24 5.69
C ASN A 60 2.26 -0.98 6.34
N PRO A 61 2.36 -2.30 6.54
CA PRO A 61 1.33 -3.05 7.25
C PRO A 61 1.46 -2.81 8.76
N GLY A 62 0.32 -2.65 9.43
CA GLY A 62 0.27 -2.57 10.89
C GLY A 62 0.68 -3.88 11.55
N ILE A 63 1.25 -3.80 12.74
CA ILE A 63 1.83 -4.96 13.44
C ILE A 63 0.77 -6.06 13.69
N LYS A 64 -0.42 -5.71 14.16
CA LYS A 64 -1.50 -6.68 14.40
C LYS A 64 -2.02 -7.29 13.10
N LEU A 65 -1.96 -6.54 11.99
CA LEU A 65 -2.32 -7.04 10.68
C LEU A 65 -1.30 -8.10 10.20
N GLN A 66 -0.01 -7.83 10.37
CA GLN A 66 1.06 -8.78 10.06
C GLN A 66 0.98 -10.04 10.93
N GLU A 67 0.71 -9.89 12.23
CA GLU A 67 0.53 -11.02 13.14
C GLU A 67 -0.67 -11.88 12.73
N ARG A 68 -1.80 -11.25 12.42
CA ARG A 68 -3.03 -11.96 12.01
C ARG A 68 -2.84 -12.74 10.71
N TYR A 69 -2.11 -12.19 9.75
CA TYR A 69 -1.88 -12.78 8.44
C TYR A 69 -0.43 -13.20 8.25
N GLN A 70 0.18 -13.71 9.32
CA GLN A 70 1.57 -14.14 9.32
C GLN A 70 1.81 -15.15 8.19
N TYR A 71 2.90 -14.97 7.44
CA TYR A 71 3.25 -15.79 6.27
C TYR A 71 2.29 -15.67 5.06
N ARG A 72 1.29 -14.79 5.11
CA ARG A 72 0.30 -14.57 4.03
C ARG A 72 0.36 -13.15 3.49
N LEU A 73 0.37 -12.16 4.38
CA LEU A 73 0.69 -10.77 4.06
C LEU A 73 2.22 -10.59 4.18
N THR A 74 2.96 -11.15 3.25
CA THR A 74 4.43 -11.17 3.29
C THR A 74 5.02 -9.84 2.81
N ASN A 75 6.24 -9.55 3.25
CA ASN A 75 7.00 -8.42 2.71
C ASN A 75 7.24 -8.58 1.20
N ASP A 76 7.42 -9.81 0.70
CA ASP A 76 7.61 -10.07 -0.73
C ASP A 76 6.40 -9.66 -1.57
N LEU A 77 5.18 -9.95 -1.09
CA LEU A 77 3.96 -9.45 -1.72
C LEU A 77 3.98 -7.93 -1.76
N LEU A 78 4.19 -7.27 -0.62
CA LEU A 78 4.18 -5.80 -0.55
C LEU A 78 5.26 -5.15 -1.42
N VAL A 79 6.44 -5.75 -1.50
CA VAL A 79 7.51 -5.27 -2.39
C VAL A 79 7.11 -5.43 -3.85
N ARG A 80 6.46 -6.54 -4.23
CA ARG A 80 5.96 -6.74 -5.60
C ARG A 80 4.86 -5.75 -5.94
N GLU A 81 3.91 -5.50 -5.04
CA GLU A 81 2.87 -4.48 -5.20
C GLU A 81 3.45 -3.08 -5.42
N SER A 82 4.37 -2.68 -4.52
CA SER A 82 5.08 -1.40 -4.60
C SER A 82 5.86 -1.28 -5.90
N ASN A 83 6.53 -2.34 -6.35
CA ASN A 83 7.29 -2.32 -7.60
C ASN A 83 6.37 -2.32 -8.83
N THR A 84 5.28 -3.09 -8.86
CA THR A 84 4.42 -3.16 -10.05
C THR A 84 3.73 -1.84 -10.31
N TYR A 85 3.05 -1.28 -9.31
CA TYR A 85 2.25 -0.07 -9.48
C TYR A 85 3.06 1.21 -9.20
N GLY A 86 4.13 1.11 -8.41
CA GLY A 86 4.99 2.24 -8.06
C GLY A 86 6.25 2.38 -8.90
N ASP A 87 6.54 1.46 -9.84
CA ASP A 87 7.67 1.61 -10.77
C ASP A 87 7.49 2.89 -11.59
N PRO A 88 8.55 3.71 -11.73
CA PRO A 88 8.45 4.96 -12.46
C PRO A 88 7.89 4.83 -13.87
N ARG A 89 8.20 3.75 -14.60
CA ARG A 89 7.69 3.51 -15.96
C ARG A 89 6.19 3.28 -15.97
N TYR A 90 5.68 2.53 -14.99
CA TYR A 90 4.25 2.31 -14.85
C TYR A 90 3.54 3.63 -14.51
N VAL A 91 4.07 4.40 -13.56
CA VAL A 91 3.48 5.68 -13.13
C VAL A 91 3.52 6.71 -14.26
N ASP A 92 4.58 6.77 -15.05
CA ASP A 92 4.69 7.68 -16.20
C ASP A 92 3.71 7.32 -17.32
N ALA A 93 3.44 6.03 -17.53
CA ALA A 93 2.52 5.56 -18.56
C ALA A 93 1.04 5.76 -18.18
N ASN A 94 0.70 5.57 -16.89
CA ASN A 94 -0.69 5.50 -16.44
C ASN A 94 -1.14 6.71 -15.60
N GLY A 95 -0.19 7.48 -15.08
CA GLY A 95 -0.44 8.57 -14.15
C GLY A 95 -0.50 8.13 -12.69
N THR A 96 -0.23 9.09 -11.79
CA THR A 96 -0.20 8.87 -10.33
C THR A 96 -1.55 8.39 -9.79
N ASP A 97 -2.66 8.97 -10.27
CA ASP A 97 -4.00 8.66 -9.75
C ASP A 97 -4.39 7.21 -10.06
N GLN A 98 -4.14 6.77 -11.30
CA GLN A 98 -4.38 5.38 -11.70
C GLN A 98 -3.52 4.42 -10.90
N ALA A 99 -2.23 4.73 -10.73
CA ALA A 99 -1.31 3.91 -9.94
C ALA A 99 -1.79 3.76 -8.49
N VAL A 100 -2.23 4.85 -7.87
CA VAL A 100 -2.78 4.84 -6.50
C VAL A 100 -4.06 4.01 -6.43
N GLN A 101 -4.95 4.16 -7.42
CA GLN A 101 -6.19 3.42 -7.47
C GLN A 101 -5.95 1.92 -7.59
N GLU A 102 -5.08 1.49 -8.50
CA GLU A 102 -4.82 0.07 -8.76
C GLU A 102 -4.13 -0.62 -7.57
N VAL A 103 -3.08 -0.01 -6.99
CA VAL A 103 -2.44 -0.58 -5.80
C VAL A 103 -3.42 -0.67 -4.63
N THR A 104 -4.31 0.31 -4.48
CA THR A 104 -5.32 0.33 -3.42
C THR A 104 -6.35 -0.78 -3.62
N ARG A 105 -6.89 -0.92 -4.85
CA ARG A 105 -7.87 -1.97 -5.18
C ARG A 105 -7.28 -3.36 -5.02
N ASN A 106 -6.06 -3.57 -5.49
CA ASN A 106 -5.38 -4.85 -5.39
C ASN A 106 -5.13 -5.23 -3.92
N LEU A 107 -4.58 -4.32 -3.10
CA LEU A 107 -4.38 -4.59 -1.67
C LEU A 107 -5.69 -4.78 -0.91
N ALA A 108 -6.76 -4.05 -1.26
CA ALA A 108 -8.08 -4.28 -0.69
C ALA A 108 -8.59 -5.70 -1.03
N ALA A 109 -8.47 -6.12 -2.29
CA ALA A 109 -8.84 -7.46 -2.71
C ALA A 109 -8.00 -8.54 -2.00
N VAL A 110 -6.69 -8.34 -1.82
CA VAL A 110 -5.86 -9.24 -1.01
C VAL A 110 -6.38 -9.35 0.42
N LEU A 111 -6.65 -8.22 1.08
CA LEU A 111 -7.13 -8.21 2.47
C LEU A 111 -8.49 -8.91 2.61
N TYR A 112 -9.40 -8.70 1.67
CA TYR A 112 -10.68 -9.42 1.62
C TYR A 112 -10.50 -10.90 1.32
N GLY A 113 -9.62 -11.26 0.39
CA GLY A 113 -9.30 -12.65 0.10
C GLY A 113 -8.71 -13.38 1.31
N LEU A 114 -7.86 -12.72 2.11
CA LEU A 114 -7.34 -13.25 3.37
C LEU A 114 -8.40 -13.32 4.48
N GLN A 115 -9.41 -12.46 4.43
CA GLN A 115 -10.54 -12.50 5.36
C GLN A 115 -11.47 -13.68 5.06
N ASP A 116 -11.74 -13.94 3.78
CA ASP A 116 -12.59 -15.04 3.32
C ASP A 116 -11.90 -16.39 3.43
N ASP A 117 -10.63 -16.44 3.03
CA ASP A 117 -9.79 -17.63 3.07
C ASP A 117 -8.42 -17.31 3.71
N PRO A 118 -8.28 -17.52 5.03
CA PRO A 118 -7.04 -17.27 5.75
C PRO A 118 -5.86 -18.15 5.33
N ILE A 119 -6.10 -19.28 4.64
CA ILE A 119 -5.02 -20.16 4.18
C ILE A 119 -4.49 -19.75 2.80
N ARG A 120 -5.25 -18.95 2.05
CA ARG A 120 -4.87 -18.44 0.73
C ARG A 120 -3.55 -17.67 0.78
N ARG A 121 -2.71 -17.89 -0.24
CA ARG A 121 -1.42 -17.19 -0.42
C ARG A 121 -1.49 -16.27 -1.63
N PHE A 122 -0.86 -15.11 -1.50
CA PHE A 122 -0.73 -14.14 -2.56
C PHE A 122 0.76 -13.97 -2.86
N ALA A 123 1.15 -14.25 -4.11
CA ALA A 123 2.54 -14.17 -4.54
C ALA A 123 2.87 -12.83 -5.20
N GLY A 124 1.91 -11.94 -5.40
CA GLY A 124 2.06 -10.67 -6.10
C GLY A 124 0.70 -10.08 -6.46
N PRO A 125 0.69 -9.10 -7.38
CA PRO A 125 -0.53 -8.51 -7.92
C PRO A 125 -1.47 -9.57 -8.46
N LEU A 126 -2.76 -9.38 -8.16
CA LEU A 126 -3.84 -10.21 -8.67
C LEU A 126 -4.19 -9.76 -10.09
N ASP A 127 -4.76 -10.68 -10.86
CA ASP A 127 -5.34 -10.33 -12.15
C ASP A 127 -6.50 -9.34 -11.97
N PRO A 128 -6.69 -8.36 -12.88
CA PRO A 128 -7.74 -7.34 -12.73
C PRO A 128 -9.15 -7.92 -12.59
N GLU A 129 -9.43 -9.02 -13.28
CA GLU A 129 -10.71 -9.73 -13.17
C GLU A 129 -10.91 -10.34 -11.78
N GLU A 130 -9.85 -10.88 -11.19
CA GLU A 130 -9.89 -11.41 -9.84
C GLU A 130 -10.05 -10.29 -8.79
N VAL A 131 -9.33 -9.18 -8.93
CA VAL A 131 -9.50 -7.99 -8.08
C VAL A 131 -10.96 -7.56 -8.11
N ARG A 132 -11.54 -7.44 -9.31
CA ARG A 132 -12.93 -7.03 -9.48
C ARG A 132 -13.89 -8.03 -8.83
N ALA A 133 -13.72 -9.33 -9.06
CA ALA A 133 -14.59 -10.36 -8.49
C ALA A 133 -14.57 -10.36 -6.95
N ILE A 134 -13.40 -10.18 -6.34
CA ILE A 134 -13.27 -10.11 -4.88
C ILE A 134 -13.92 -8.84 -4.34
N LEU A 135 -13.67 -7.68 -4.96
CA LEU A 135 -14.24 -6.41 -4.49
C LEU A 135 -15.77 -6.38 -4.62
N GLU A 136 -16.31 -6.87 -5.75
CA GLU A 136 -17.77 -6.97 -5.98
C GLU A 136 -18.44 -7.84 -4.90
N LYS A 137 -17.82 -8.97 -4.51
CA LYS A 137 -18.32 -9.84 -3.43
C LYS A 137 -18.43 -9.12 -2.08
N HIS A 138 -17.57 -8.13 -1.83
CA HIS A 138 -17.52 -7.36 -0.58
C HIS A 138 -18.18 -5.98 -0.67
N GLY A 139 -18.85 -5.67 -1.79
CA GLY A 139 -19.58 -4.41 -1.99
C GLY A 139 -18.67 -3.18 -2.19
N ALA A 140 -17.47 -3.38 -2.74
CA ALA A 140 -16.45 -2.35 -2.95
C ALA A 140 -16.18 -2.07 -4.44
#